data_AF-A0A528E9M8-F1
#
_entry.id   AF-A0A528E9M8-F1
#
_cell.length_a   1.000
_cell.length_b   1.000
_cell.length_c   1.000
_cell.angle_alpha   90.00
_cell.angle_beta   90.00
_cell.angle_gamma   90.00
#
_symmetry.space_group_name_H-M   'P 1'
#
loop_
_entity.id
_entity.type
_entity.pdbx_description
1 polymer ?
#
loop_
_entity_poly.entity_id
_entity_poly.type
_entity_poly.pdbx_seq_one_letter_code
_entity_poly.pdbx_strand_id
1 'polypeptide(L)' 'MTSASDASPMLIDGLQYCSWSREIFEQMRQGGLTAVHATVGYHEGFRETVRHLVDWRTRFRDGDQP' A
#
# COMPACT_ATOMS: atom_id res chain seq x y z
N MET A 1 -12.98 -26.77 -25.14
CA MET A 1 -11.61 -26.69 -24.60
C MET A 1 -11.48 -25.36 -23.89
N THR A 2 -11.95 -25.29 -22.65
CA THR A 2 -11.85 -24.08 -21.82
C THR A 2 -10.62 -24.28 -20.94
N SER A 3 -9.56 -23.55 -21.28
CA SER A 3 -8.26 -23.62 -20.59
C SER A 3 -8.38 -23.14 -19.14
N ALA A 4 -7.54 -23.67 -18.27
CA ALA A 4 -7.51 -23.33 -16.86
C ALA A 4 -7.24 -21.83 -16.61
N SER A 5 -8.11 -21.24 -15.79
CA SER A 5 -7.97 -20.00 -15.02
C SER A 5 -7.76 -18.68 -15.78
N ASP A 6 -8.87 -17.97 -15.98
CA ASP A 6 -8.94 -16.56 -16.44
C ASP A 6 -8.67 -15.54 -15.30
N ALA A 7 -8.13 -16.00 -14.17
CA ALA A 7 -7.78 -15.12 -13.05
C ALA A 7 -6.32 -14.66 -13.20
N SER A 8 -6.12 -13.35 -13.36
CA SER A 8 -4.78 -12.75 -13.26
C SER A 8 -4.14 -13.16 -11.92
N PRO A 9 -2.84 -13.53 -11.92
CA PRO A 9 -2.16 -13.94 -10.70
C PRO A 9 -2.17 -12.80 -9.68
N MET A 10 -2.50 -13.12 -8.42
CA MET A 10 -2.42 -12.12 -7.34
C MET A 10 -0.95 -11.78 -7.06
N LEU A 11 -0.59 -10.51 -7.24
CA LEU A 11 0.76 -10.01 -7.01
C LEU A 11 0.79 -9.22 -5.69
N ILE A 12 1.59 -9.67 -4.73
CA ILE A 12 1.72 -9.03 -3.42
C ILE A 12 3.16 -8.54 -3.24
N ASP A 13 3.33 -7.26 -2.95
CA ASP A 13 4.61 -6.70 -2.50
C ASP A 13 4.74 -6.89 -0.97
N GLY A 14 5.78 -7.62 -0.56
CA GLY A 14 5.99 -8.02 0.83
C GLY A 14 6.62 -6.95 1.73
N LEU A 15 7.14 -5.85 1.17
CA LEU A 15 7.75 -4.79 1.96
C LEU A 15 7.83 -3.48 1.18
N GLN A 16 7.05 -2.48 1.59
CA GLN A 16 7.11 -1.17 0.98
C GLN A 16 7.18 -0.04 2.01
N TYR A 17 8.09 0.89 1.75
CA TYR A 17 8.28 2.12 2.51
C TYR A 17 8.63 3.25 1.55
N CYS A 18 7.69 4.16 1.35
CA CYS A 18 7.85 5.28 0.43
C CYS A 18 7.10 6.51 0.96
N SER A 19 7.36 7.66 0.34
CA SER A 19 6.54 8.85 0.54
C SER A 19 5.19 8.64 -0.16
N TRP A 20 4.24 8.06 0.57
CA TRP A 20 2.93 7.68 0.03
C TRP A 20 2.17 8.86 -0.55
N SER A 21 1.68 8.70 -1.78
CA SER A 21 0.86 9.66 -2.51
C SER A 21 -0.08 8.94 -3.48
N ARG A 22 -1.04 9.67 -4.06
CA ARG A 22 -1.97 9.13 -5.06
C ARG A 22 -1.26 8.52 -6.26
N GLU A 23 -0.18 9.16 -6.73
CA GLU A 23 0.61 8.73 -7.87
C GLU A 23 1.24 7.36 -7.61
N ILE A 24 1.72 7.09 -6.39
CA ILE A 24 2.29 5.79 -6.02
C ILE A 24 1.22 4.69 -6.11
N PHE A 25 0.01 4.92 -5.62
CA PHE A 25 -1.08 3.95 -5.74
C PHE A 25 -1.47 3.70 -7.21
N GLU A 26 -1.47 4.75 -8.03
CA GLU A 26 -1.74 4.61 -9.47
C GLU A 26 -0.65 3.79 -10.18
N GLN A 27 0.62 4.02 -9.85
CA GLN A 27 1.75 3.24 -10.36
C GLN A 27 1.68 1.77 -9.92
N MET A 28 1.35 1.50 -8.66
CA MET A 28 1.17 0.13 -8.15
C MET A 28 0.06 -0.59 -8.91
N ARG A 29 -1.07 0.09 -9.16
CA ARG A 29 -2.18 -0.45 -9.95
C ARG A 29 -1.77 -0.71 -11.40
N GLN A 30 -1.04 0.21 -12.03
CA GLN A 30 -0.51 0.04 -13.39
C GLN A 30 0.50 -1.11 -13.48
N GLY A 31 1.29 -1.32 -12.42
CA GLY A 31 2.22 -2.44 -12.28
C GLY A 31 1.56 -3.79 -11.95
N GLY A 32 0.23 -3.83 -11.81
CA GLY A 32 -0.53 -5.06 -11.54
C GLY A 32 -0.46 -5.55 -10.10
N LEU A 33 -0.03 -4.73 -9.14
CA LEU A 33 -0.04 -5.11 -7.74
C LEU A 33 -1.48 -5.26 -7.23
N THR A 34 -1.72 -6.35 -6.50
CA THR A 34 -2.98 -6.63 -5.81
C THR A 34 -2.94 -6.15 -4.36
N ALA A 35 -1.79 -6.28 -3.68
CA ALA A 35 -1.62 -5.83 -2.30
C ALA A 35 -0.17 -5.44 -1.99
N VAL A 36 0.01 -4.67 -0.92
CA VAL A 36 1.32 -4.23 -0.43
C VAL A 36 1.36 -4.28 1.10
N HIS A 37 2.45 -4.78 1.68
CA HIS A 37 2.75 -4.63 3.09
C HIS A 37 3.43 -3.27 3.33
N ALA A 38 2.66 -2.30 3.82
CA ALA A 38 3.14 -0.94 4.07
C ALA A 38 3.81 -0.83 5.45
N THR A 39 5.08 -0.41 5.45
CA THR A 39 5.79 -0.01 6.66
C THR A 39 5.41 1.44 7.00
N VAL A 40 4.91 1.67 8.21
CA VAL A 40 4.41 2.99 8.66
C VAL A 40 5.21 3.58 9.82
N GLY A 41 6.15 2.83 10.36
CA GLY A 41 7.06 3.25 11.42
C GLY A 41 8.20 2.25 11.59
N TYR A 42 9.31 2.71 12.18
CA TYR A 42 10.51 1.90 12.39
C TYR A 42 11.17 2.16 13.74
N HIS A 43 11.55 3.41 14.04
CA HIS A 43 12.33 3.78 15.23
C HIS A 43 11.59 4.71 16.20
N GLU A 44 10.27 4.82 16.09
CA GLU A 44 9.50 5.77 16.88
C GLU A 44 9.16 5.24 18.29
N GLY A 45 8.96 6.17 19.23
CA GLY A 45 8.28 5.88 20.49
C GLY A 45 6.76 5.71 20.27
N PHE A 46 6.07 5.19 21.29
CA PHE A 46 4.65 4.81 21.19
C PHE A 46 3.72 5.90 20.63
N ARG A 47 3.85 7.15 21.12
CA ARG A 47 2.96 8.27 20.71
C ARG A 47 3.12 8.59 19.22
N GLU A 48 4.36 8.63 18.75
CA GLU A 48 4.72 8.83 17.36
C GLU A 48 4.22 7.68 16.48
N THR A 49 4.38 6.42 16.91
CA THR A 49 3.83 5.25 16.20
C THR A 49 2.31 5.34 16.04
N VAL A 50 1.59 5.69 17.12
CA VAL A 50 0.13 5.87 17.07
C VAL A 50 -0.26 6.98 16.09
N ARG A 51 0.50 8.09 16.08
CA ARG A 51 0.29 9.18 15.11
C ARG A 51 0.45 8.68 13.68
N HIS A 52 1.53 7.95 13.38
CA HIS A 52 1.76 7.38 12.05
C HIS A 52 0.65 6.44 11.62
N LEU A 53 0.10 5.63 12.53
CA LEU A 53 -1.04 4.74 12.24
C LEU A 53 -2.32 5.53 11.92
N VAL A 54 -2.60 6.62 12.65
CA VAL A 54 -3.76 7.49 12.39
C VAL A 54 -3.60 8.21 11.04
N ASP A 55 -2.41 8.71 10.75
CA ASP A 55 -2.11 9.37 9.47
C ASP A 55 -2.23 8.35 8.33
N TRP A 56 -1.71 7.13 8.51
CA TRP A 56 -1.85 6.03 7.55
C TRP A 56 -3.31 5.68 7.27
N ARG A 57 -4.15 5.59 8.31
CA ARG A 57 -5.60 5.35 8.14
C ARG A 57 -6.25 6.42 7.25
N THR A 58 -5.90 7.68 7.46
CA THR A 58 -6.43 8.80 6.66
C THR A 58 -5.96 8.68 5.20
N ARG A 59 -4.67 8.45 4.98
CA ARG A 59 -4.09 8.25 3.64
C ARG A 59 -4.73 7.07 2.90
N PHE A 60 -4.93 5.95 3.58
CA PHE A 60 -5.59 4.78 3.00
C PHE A 60 -7.03 5.06 2.54
N ARG A 61 -7.77 5.88 3.31
CA ARG A 61 -9.15 6.26 2.96
C ARG A 61 -9.20 7.25 1.79
N ASP A 62 -8.33 8.25 1.82
CA ASP A 62 -8.45 9.42 0.94
C ASP A 62 -7.55 9.30 -0.31
N GLY A 63 -6.59 8.37 -0.28
CA GLY A 63 -5.69 8.05 -1.39
C GLY A 63 -4.62 9.10 -1.65
N ASP A 64 -4.38 10.03 -0.73
CA ASP A 64 -3.60 11.24 -1.01
C ASP A 64 -2.84 11.83 0.20
N GLN A 65 -1.83 12.65 -0.10
CA GLN A 65 -1.26 13.68 0.77
C GLN A 65 -1.36 15.01 0.00
N PRO A 66 -1.66 16.16 0.63
CA PRO A 66 -1.37 17.45 -0.02
C PRO A 66 0.11 17.59 -0.41
#